data_AF-A0A3C1QXS6-F1
#
_entry.id   AF-A0A3C1QXS6-F1
#
_cell.length_a   1.000
_cell.length_b   1.000
_cell.length_c   1.000
_cell.angle_alpha   90.00
_cell.angle_beta   90.00
_cell.angle_gamma   90.00
#
_symmetry.space_group_name_H-M   'P 1'
#
loop_
_entity.id
_entity.type
_entity.pdbx_description
1 polymer ?
#
loop_
_entity_poly.entity_id
_entity_poly.type
_entity_poly.pdbx_seq_one_letter_code
_entity_poly.pdbx_strand_id
1 'polypeptide(L)'
;MTHLLILDPSLKGPGGHHFDYTRQVAAAAVAEGLLVDVAVHRAFRATEQLVAATDPSRSTLRGATPIRVHPTFRRTTYHPNSDLPGVRTLARSNGSLLKRVTAAIHRAWKGPSVDEGEVESRLVIDAADLPDDATRDHWNALDPDQRETVTIALQDLHRLFAGLAAERTGVDAEFGETCVFHTTLTELDFLAIGIGLATGRLPRGRSWSLQFHFDRFFGWPHEYDLQRDDSFVVRADRTLQIASRLAAPFDVRLFATSEPLAKQYEDLGIGPIEPLDYPINPSFVPRTIDAEEESRPARITLAGGVRAEKGQHELDGIASGLRSDVLAPGRGRLVVQRRRRRPWRRQQVAVSRRLTGPKGAWLEYVDHPLSERDYVALIRRADVGLLLYDARTYASRRAGILGEFLASGVPVIVPAACWLSDQIEQVNRRYWERLARDAEELSFTTSIDPTSGERFVLSSQAIPNGSLLVADLELVDPPAALGHVEVALMTDRQHSGRFGESVVVARDPESDGGRAIRVALSLSAGMPQAEEVQAEEVSERRIAVRWAHAPEQPLTIARARFRLVRPAAGSESVPIGSVGSVVSRIDQVPAAIEELLQHRSHYLSAARSYAATWRALHDPVATCRRVTADRRRARRAA
;
A
#
# COMPACT_ATOMS: atom_id res chain seq x y z
N MET A 1 -29.94 3.02 20.14
CA MET A 1 -28.68 3.77 19.97
C MET A 1 -27.81 2.98 18.99
N THR A 2 -27.16 3.61 17.99
CA THR A 2 -26.36 2.85 17.01
C THR A 2 -25.07 2.36 17.65
N HIS A 3 -24.75 1.08 17.40
CA HIS A 3 -23.62 0.39 17.98
C HIS A 3 -22.66 -0.07 16.89
N LEU A 4 -21.36 0.11 17.07
CA LEU A 4 -20.32 -0.41 16.19
C LEU A 4 -19.54 -1.54 16.87
N LEU A 5 -19.61 -2.74 16.31
CA LEU A 5 -18.77 -3.88 16.69
C LEU A 5 -17.62 -4.03 15.68
N ILE A 6 -16.39 -3.75 16.08
CA ILE A 6 -15.20 -3.94 15.26
C ILE A 6 -14.62 -5.34 15.52
N LEU A 7 -14.37 -6.11 14.46
CA LEU A 7 -13.74 -7.42 14.52
C LEU A 7 -12.34 -7.33 13.90
N ASP A 8 -11.30 -7.48 14.73
CA ASP A 8 -9.90 -7.52 14.28
C ASP A 8 -9.18 -8.75 14.86
N PRO A 9 -9.28 -9.92 14.19
CA PRO A 9 -8.60 -11.13 14.60
C PRO A 9 -7.07 -11.02 14.61
N SER A 10 -6.50 -10.02 13.92
CA SER A 10 -5.06 -9.85 13.76
C SER A 10 -4.46 -8.85 14.76
N LEU A 11 -5.29 -8.16 15.54
CA LEU A 11 -4.89 -7.26 16.60
C LEU A 11 -4.35 -8.00 17.83
N LYS A 12 -3.02 -8.18 17.88
CA LYS A 12 -2.30 -8.94 18.94
C LYS A 12 -1.56 -8.09 19.97
N GLY A 13 -1.33 -6.81 19.70
CA GLY A 13 -0.61 -5.93 20.58
C GLY A 13 -0.64 -4.49 20.09
N PRO A 14 0.03 -3.58 20.82
CA PRO A 14 0.04 -2.18 20.45
C PRO A 14 0.96 -1.90 19.26
N GLY A 15 0.57 -0.89 18.48
CA GLY A 15 1.30 -0.38 17.34
C GLY A 15 1.16 -1.21 16.06
N GLY A 16 1.53 -0.56 14.94
CA GLY A 16 1.38 -1.12 13.61
C GLY A 16 -0.05 -1.03 13.09
N HIS A 17 -0.22 -1.38 11.81
CA HIS A 17 -1.43 -1.04 11.06
C HIS A 17 -2.76 -1.55 11.65
N HIS A 18 -2.85 -2.78 12.19
CA HIS A 18 -4.09 -3.27 12.82
C HIS A 18 -4.50 -2.45 14.03
N PHE A 19 -3.52 -2.12 14.90
CA PHE A 19 -3.79 -1.32 16.10
C PHE A 19 -4.22 0.09 15.70
N ASP A 20 -3.47 0.75 14.81
CA ASP A 20 -3.77 2.12 14.39
C ASP A 20 -5.12 2.19 13.69
N TYR A 21 -5.41 1.27 12.77
CA TYR A 21 -6.68 1.23 12.06
C TYR A 21 -7.86 1.07 13.03
N THR A 22 -7.86 -0.01 13.82
CA THR A 22 -8.94 -0.28 14.78
C THR A 22 -9.13 0.88 15.74
N ARG A 23 -8.03 1.46 16.24
CA ARG A 23 -8.07 2.63 17.12
C ARG A 23 -8.68 3.85 16.45
N GLN A 24 -8.30 4.18 15.22
CA GLN A 24 -8.82 5.37 14.53
C GLN A 24 -10.32 5.24 14.23
N VAL A 25 -10.78 4.06 13.79
CA VAL A 25 -12.22 3.84 13.55
C VAL A 25 -13.01 3.87 14.84
N ALA A 26 -12.52 3.23 15.91
CA ALA A 26 -13.18 3.23 17.21
C ALA A 26 -13.28 4.66 17.77
N ALA A 27 -12.20 5.43 17.73
CA ALA A 27 -12.21 6.82 18.20
C ALA A 27 -13.16 7.70 17.38
N ALA A 28 -13.22 7.52 16.07
CA ALA A 28 -14.16 8.23 15.20
C ALA A 28 -15.62 7.87 15.50
N ALA A 29 -15.92 6.59 15.74
CA ALA A 29 -17.26 6.13 16.09
C ALA A 29 -17.74 6.72 17.43
N VAL A 30 -16.86 6.77 18.44
CA VAL A 30 -17.16 7.42 19.72
C VAL A 30 -17.43 8.91 19.54
N ALA A 31 -16.63 9.60 18.72
CA ALA A 31 -16.84 11.02 18.41
C ALA A 31 -18.17 11.29 17.69
N GLU A 32 -18.66 10.32 16.90
CA GLU A 32 -19.98 10.36 16.26
C GLU A 32 -21.11 9.87 17.19
N GLY A 33 -20.82 9.59 18.47
CA GLY A 33 -21.80 9.22 19.49
C GLY A 33 -22.23 7.75 19.49
N LEU A 34 -21.46 6.84 18.87
CA LEU A 34 -21.74 5.41 18.88
C LEU A 34 -21.14 4.75 20.12
N LEU A 35 -21.80 3.69 20.60
CA LEU A 35 -21.17 2.70 21.47
C LEU A 35 -20.22 1.85 20.62
N VAL A 36 -19.09 1.45 21.19
CA VAL A 36 -18.08 0.65 20.47
C VAL A 36 -17.66 -0.57 21.27
N ASP A 37 -17.81 -1.74 20.64
CA ASP A 37 -17.20 -3.00 21.06
C ASP A 37 -16.09 -3.37 20.07
N VAL A 38 -14.95 -3.84 20.56
CA VAL A 38 -13.82 -4.28 19.73
C VAL A 38 -13.46 -5.72 20.10
N ALA A 39 -13.73 -6.66 19.20
CA ALA A 39 -13.27 -8.03 19.33
C ALA A 39 -11.86 -8.19 18.74
N VAL A 40 -10.94 -8.67 19.56
CA VAL A 40 -9.50 -8.75 19.25
C VAL A 40 -8.97 -10.18 19.41
N HIS A 41 -7.72 -10.42 19.01
CA HIS A 41 -7.07 -11.69 19.29
C HIS A 41 -6.94 -11.92 20.81
N ARG A 42 -7.10 -13.17 21.27
CA ARG A 42 -6.92 -13.56 22.69
C ARG A 42 -5.54 -13.26 23.28
N ALA A 43 -4.57 -12.88 22.46
CA ALA A 43 -3.21 -12.54 22.86
C ALA A 43 -3.03 -11.03 23.08
N PHE A 44 -4.04 -10.22 22.79
CA PHE A 44 -4.00 -8.77 22.97
C PHE A 44 -3.93 -8.40 24.45
N ARG A 45 -2.98 -7.53 24.82
CA ARG A 45 -2.70 -7.10 26.20
C ARG A 45 -2.59 -5.58 26.35
N ALA A 46 -3.16 -4.83 25.41
CA ALA A 46 -2.99 -3.38 25.29
C ALA A 46 -4.33 -2.61 25.31
N THR A 47 -5.30 -3.10 26.09
CA THR A 47 -6.65 -2.51 26.20
C THR A 47 -6.61 -1.04 26.58
N GLU A 48 -5.83 -0.66 27.60
CA GLU A 48 -5.69 0.74 28.03
C GLU A 48 -5.21 1.65 26.91
N GLN A 49 -4.26 1.20 26.10
CA GLN A 49 -3.70 1.97 24.97
C GLN A 49 -4.71 2.14 23.83
N LEU A 50 -5.57 1.14 23.61
CA LEU A 50 -6.65 1.23 22.63
C LEU A 50 -7.75 2.19 23.08
N VAL A 51 -8.10 2.19 24.37
CA VAL A 51 -9.16 3.02 24.94
C VAL A 51 -8.72 4.47 25.18
N ALA A 52 -7.44 4.70 25.55
CA ALA A 52 -6.87 6.02 25.81
C ALA A 52 -6.91 6.98 24.60
N ALA A 53 -7.23 6.46 23.41
CA ALA A 53 -7.39 7.22 22.18
C ALA A 53 -8.60 8.18 22.17
N THR A 54 -9.55 7.99 23.09
CA THR A 54 -10.77 8.78 23.16
C THR A 54 -10.57 9.97 24.10
N ASP A 55 -10.68 11.18 23.57
CA ASP A 55 -10.77 12.39 24.39
C ASP A 55 -12.12 12.35 25.14
N PRO A 56 -12.12 12.16 26.48
CA PRO A 56 -13.37 12.06 27.24
C PRO A 56 -14.22 13.34 27.13
N SER A 57 -13.60 14.49 26.82
CA SER A 57 -14.28 15.78 26.65
C SER A 57 -15.05 15.89 25.34
N ARG A 58 -14.73 15.04 24.35
CA ARG A 58 -15.45 14.93 23.06
C ARG A 58 -16.50 13.83 23.05
N SER A 59 -16.52 12.96 24.07
CA SER A 59 -17.58 11.98 24.25
C SER A 59 -18.87 12.69 24.65
N THR A 60 -19.91 12.58 23.83
CA THR A 60 -21.28 12.98 24.21
C THR A 60 -21.91 12.03 25.24
N LEU A 61 -21.24 10.90 25.52
CA LEU A 61 -21.70 9.85 26.43
C LEU A 61 -21.11 10.07 27.83
N ARG A 62 -21.89 10.71 28.71
CA ARG A 62 -21.55 10.86 30.12
C ARG A 62 -21.70 9.51 30.85
N GLY A 63 -20.61 9.01 31.43
CA GLY A 63 -20.63 7.90 32.41
C GLY A 63 -20.47 6.47 31.87
N ALA A 64 -20.36 6.26 30.56
CA ALA A 64 -20.08 4.95 29.96
C ALA A 64 -18.62 4.85 29.49
N THR A 65 -18.02 3.66 29.57
CA THR A 65 -16.73 3.40 28.91
C THR A 65 -16.98 3.37 27.40
N PRO A 66 -16.42 4.32 26.62
CA PRO A 66 -16.83 4.51 25.23
C PRO A 66 -16.40 3.36 24.30
N ILE A 67 -15.39 2.58 24.71
CA ILE A 67 -14.86 1.43 23.97
C ILE A 67 -14.71 0.25 24.94
N ARG A 68 -15.34 -0.88 24.64
CA ARG A 68 -15.13 -2.16 25.35
C ARG A 68 -14.34 -3.11 24.45
N VAL A 69 -13.42 -3.88 25.05
CA VAL A 69 -12.51 -4.76 24.31
C VAL A 69 -12.76 -6.21 24.72
N HIS A 70 -12.95 -7.08 23.72
CA HIS A 70 -13.33 -8.48 23.87
C HIS A 70 -12.21 -9.38 23.30
N PRO A 71 -11.40 -10.05 24.14
CA PRO A 71 -10.44 -11.03 23.67
C PRO A 71 -11.16 -12.28 23.13
N THR A 72 -11.34 -12.36 21.83
CA THR A 72 -12.23 -13.33 21.19
C THR A 72 -11.46 -14.35 20.37
N PHE A 73 -10.66 -13.90 19.41
CA PHE A 73 -10.16 -14.74 18.33
C PHE A 73 -8.95 -15.57 18.75
N ARG A 74 -9.02 -16.88 18.53
CA ARG A 74 -7.92 -17.84 18.75
C ARG A 74 -6.85 -17.79 17.67
N ARG A 75 -7.25 -17.41 16.45
CA ARG A 75 -6.37 -17.36 15.28
C ARG A 75 -6.48 -15.99 14.59
N THR A 76 -5.43 -15.61 13.88
CA THR A 76 -5.42 -14.40 13.04
C THR A 76 -5.87 -14.73 11.64
N THR A 77 -6.53 -13.79 10.97
CA THR A 77 -6.89 -13.81 9.55
C THR A 77 -5.77 -14.33 8.61
N TYR A 78 -4.50 -14.10 8.93
CA TYR A 78 -3.35 -14.62 8.18
C TYR A 78 -3.12 -16.13 8.39
N HIS A 79 -4.12 -16.97 8.10
CA HIS A 79 -4.01 -18.42 8.20
C HIS A 79 -3.14 -18.99 7.07
N PRO A 80 -2.22 -19.93 7.37
CA PRO A 80 -1.44 -20.60 6.33
C PRO A 80 -2.28 -21.53 5.45
N ASN A 81 -3.50 -21.87 5.89
CA ASN A 81 -4.42 -22.78 5.23
C ASN A 81 -5.39 -22.07 4.28
N SER A 82 -5.41 -20.74 4.33
CA SER A 82 -6.22 -19.94 3.44
C SER A 82 -5.54 -19.83 2.07
N ASP A 83 -6.33 -19.95 1.02
CA ASP A 83 -5.86 -19.96 -0.35
C ASP A 83 -5.45 -18.54 -0.80
N LEU A 84 -6.13 -17.47 -0.35
CA LEU A 84 -5.78 -16.08 -0.69
C LEU A 84 -4.38 -15.64 -0.16
N PRO A 85 -3.99 -15.84 1.12
CA PRO A 85 -2.60 -15.70 1.54
C PRO A 85 -1.64 -16.66 0.82
N GLY A 86 -2.14 -17.83 0.42
CA GLY A 86 -1.43 -18.90 -0.28
C GLY A 86 -0.90 -18.50 -1.67
N VAL A 87 -1.65 -17.68 -2.41
CA VAL A 87 -1.25 -17.13 -3.73
C VAL A 87 0.15 -16.51 -3.69
N ARG A 88 0.52 -15.86 -2.58
CA ARG A 88 1.85 -15.23 -2.38
C ARG A 88 2.98 -16.22 -2.07
N THR A 89 2.66 -17.37 -1.49
CA THR A 89 3.67 -18.41 -1.17
C THR A 89 4.18 -19.07 -2.46
N LEU A 90 3.35 -19.11 -3.50
CA LEU A 90 3.68 -19.65 -4.81
C LEU A 90 4.55 -18.71 -5.64
N ALA A 91 4.27 -17.41 -5.65
CA ALA A 91 5.06 -16.43 -6.40
C ALA A 91 6.54 -16.37 -5.95
N ARG A 92 6.81 -16.61 -4.66
CA ARG A 92 8.17 -16.72 -4.11
C ARG A 92 8.86 -18.06 -4.42
N SER A 93 8.15 -19.03 -4.99
CA SER A 93 8.62 -20.40 -5.23
C SER A 93 9.03 -20.69 -6.68
N ASN A 94 8.93 -19.72 -7.59
CA ASN A 94 9.30 -19.81 -9.02
C ASN A 94 10.81 -20.00 -9.30
N GLY A 95 11.59 -20.58 -8.38
CA GLY A 95 13.01 -20.85 -8.59
C GLY A 95 13.49 -22.25 -8.24
N SER A 96 12.67 -23.15 -7.69
CA SER A 96 13.15 -24.50 -7.36
C SER A 96 12.02 -25.48 -7.05
N LEU A 97 11.92 -26.56 -7.83
CA LEU A 97 11.07 -27.72 -7.53
C LEU A 97 11.29 -28.25 -6.10
N LEU A 98 12.54 -28.19 -5.61
CA LEU A 98 12.94 -28.56 -4.26
C LEU A 98 12.33 -27.65 -3.17
N LYS A 99 12.08 -26.37 -3.46
CA LYS A 99 11.41 -25.43 -2.55
C LYS A 99 9.91 -25.66 -2.45
N ARG A 100 9.26 -26.10 -3.53
CA ARG A 100 7.84 -26.52 -3.50
C ARG A 100 7.68 -27.77 -2.63
N VAL A 101 8.60 -28.72 -2.76
CA VAL A 101 8.65 -29.93 -1.92
C VAL A 101 8.97 -29.58 -0.46
N THR A 102 9.94 -28.71 -0.18
CA THR A 102 10.24 -28.29 1.21
C THR A 102 9.17 -27.39 1.82
N ALA A 103 8.41 -26.60 1.05
CA ALA A 103 7.24 -25.87 1.56
C ALA A 103 6.05 -26.80 1.84
N ALA A 104 5.89 -27.88 1.08
CA ALA A 104 4.94 -28.95 1.38
C ALA A 104 5.37 -29.75 2.63
N ILE A 105 6.65 -30.09 2.75
CA ILE A 105 7.21 -30.77 3.93
C ILE A 105 7.16 -29.86 5.17
N HIS A 106 7.46 -28.56 5.06
CA HIS A 106 7.40 -27.61 6.17
C HIS A 106 5.95 -27.33 6.60
N ARG A 107 4.96 -27.52 5.71
CA ARG A 107 3.52 -27.56 6.06
C ARG A 107 3.17 -28.84 6.81
N ALA A 108 3.70 -30.00 6.39
CA ALA A 108 3.56 -31.26 7.12
C ALA A 108 4.30 -31.28 8.48
N TRP A 109 5.32 -30.45 8.66
CA TRP A 109 6.18 -30.44 9.86
C TRP A 109 5.76 -29.43 10.94
N LYS A 110 4.98 -28.40 10.59
CA LYS A 110 4.30 -27.57 11.58
C LYS A 110 3.03 -28.30 12.02
N GLY A 111 3.22 -29.29 12.89
CA GLY A 111 2.12 -29.95 13.60
C GLY A 111 1.21 -28.93 14.30
N PRO A 112 -0.01 -29.35 14.66
CA PRO A 112 -1.00 -28.46 15.24
C PRO A 112 -0.43 -27.85 16.53
N SER A 113 -0.41 -26.52 16.62
CA SER A 113 -0.26 -25.86 17.91
C SER A 113 -1.59 -26.01 18.64
N VAL A 114 -1.77 -27.17 19.28
CA VAL A 114 -2.87 -27.43 20.18
C VAL A 114 -2.55 -26.71 21.48
N ASP A 115 -3.32 -25.67 21.80
CA ASP A 115 -3.50 -25.25 23.19
C ASP A 115 -4.38 -26.35 23.82
N GLU A 116 -3.77 -27.29 24.54
CA GLU A 116 -4.40 -28.48 25.13
C GLU A 116 -5.31 -28.17 26.35
N GLY A 117 -5.81 -26.94 26.48
CA GLY A 117 -6.47 -26.47 27.70
C GLY A 117 -8.00 -26.38 27.70
N GLU A 118 -8.69 -26.32 26.56
CA GLU A 118 -10.14 -26.07 26.53
C GLU A 118 -10.87 -27.15 25.71
N VAL A 119 -11.25 -28.25 26.38
CA VAL A 119 -12.33 -29.15 25.95
C VAL A 119 -13.68 -28.50 26.29
N GLU A 120 -13.92 -27.28 25.81
CA GLU A 120 -15.25 -26.68 25.85
C GLU A 120 -15.97 -27.00 24.54
N SER A 121 -17.12 -27.68 24.65
CA SER A 121 -18.09 -28.01 23.60
C SER A 121 -17.71 -27.48 22.22
N ARG A 122 -16.93 -28.26 21.46
CA ARG A 122 -16.64 -27.93 20.07
C ARG A 122 -17.98 -27.87 19.37
N LEU A 123 -18.37 -26.69 18.90
CA LEU A 123 -19.46 -26.51 17.97
C LEU A 123 -19.03 -27.27 16.70
N VAL A 124 -19.50 -28.50 16.55
CA VAL A 124 -19.22 -29.32 15.37
C VAL A 124 -20.16 -28.83 14.29
N ILE A 125 -19.62 -28.31 13.20
CA ILE A 125 -20.41 -28.08 12.00
C ILE A 125 -20.61 -29.46 11.36
N ASP A 126 -21.76 -30.08 11.63
CA ASP A 126 -22.16 -31.25 10.87
C ASP A 126 -22.51 -30.80 9.44
N ALA A 127 -22.08 -31.55 8.44
CA ALA A 127 -22.47 -31.28 7.06
C ALA A 127 -24.00 -31.30 6.92
N ALA A 128 -24.70 -32.11 7.73
CA ALA A 128 -26.16 -32.16 7.75
C ALA A 128 -26.81 -30.80 8.12
N ASP A 129 -26.12 -29.96 8.90
CA ASP A 129 -26.60 -28.64 9.35
C ASP A 129 -26.36 -27.53 8.31
N LEU A 130 -25.70 -27.84 7.20
CA LEU A 130 -25.43 -26.86 6.15
C LEU A 130 -26.69 -26.64 5.30
N PRO A 131 -26.96 -25.39 4.88
CA PRO A 131 -28.27 -24.99 4.36
C PRO A 131 -28.65 -25.59 3.01
N ASP A 132 -27.69 -26.09 2.21
CA ASP A 132 -27.95 -26.66 0.89
C ASP A 132 -26.84 -27.62 0.42
N ASP A 133 -27.15 -28.44 -0.59
CA ASP A 133 -26.23 -29.44 -1.15
C ASP A 133 -24.94 -28.84 -1.70
N ALA A 134 -25.01 -27.71 -2.41
CA ALA A 134 -23.81 -27.08 -2.96
C ALA A 134 -22.86 -26.58 -1.84
N THR A 135 -23.42 -26.11 -0.72
CA THR A 135 -22.65 -25.75 0.47
C THR A 135 -22.03 -27.00 1.12
N ARG A 136 -22.78 -28.11 1.22
CA ARG A 136 -22.27 -29.40 1.73
C ARG A 136 -21.13 -29.94 0.88
N ASP A 137 -21.31 -29.96 -0.43
CA ASP A 137 -20.31 -30.45 -1.38
C ASP A 137 -19.03 -29.63 -1.30
N HIS A 138 -19.17 -28.30 -1.23
CA HIS A 138 -18.01 -27.41 -1.05
C HIS A 138 -17.33 -27.63 0.29
N TRP A 139 -18.09 -27.75 1.39
CA TRP A 139 -17.54 -28.06 2.71
C TRP A 139 -16.75 -29.36 2.72
N ASN A 140 -17.25 -30.40 2.06
CA ASN A 140 -16.56 -31.69 1.93
C ASN A 140 -15.32 -31.62 1.05
N ALA A 141 -15.28 -30.68 0.10
CA ALA A 141 -14.12 -30.43 -0.76
C ALA A 141 -13.01 -29.63 -0.07
N LEU A 142 -13.29 -28.96 1.06
CA LEU A 142 -12.27 -28.27 1.85
C LEU A 142 -11.37 -29.27 2.59
N ASP A 143 -10.07 -28.98 2.59
CA ASP A 143 -9.10 -29.74 3.36
C ASP A 143 -9.43 -29.69 4.86
N PRO A 144 -9.08 -30.72 5.67
CA PRO A 144 -9.39 -30.75 7.10
C PRO A 144 -8.97 -29.49 7.86
N ASP A 145 -7.80 -28.95 7.52
CA ASP A 145 -7.23 -27.74 8.12
C ASP A 145 -8.00 -26.45 7.76
N GLN A 146 -8.62 -26.42 6.57
CA GLN A 146 -9.50 -25.33 6.15
C GLN A 146 -10.83 -25.40 6.90
N ARG A 147 -11.45 -26.59 6.97
CA ARG A 147 -12.67 -26.83 7.77
C ARG A 147 -12.48 -26.47 9.23
N GLU A 148 -11.34 -26.83 9.81
CA GLU A 148 -11.00 -26.46 11.19
C GLU A 148 -10.92 -24.94 11.35
N THR A 149 -10.30 -24.24 10.39
CA THR A 149 -10.18 -22.78 10.41
C THR A 149 -11.55 -22.10 10.36
N VAL A 150 -12.44 -22.53 9.46
CA VAL A 150 -13.82 -22.02 9.36
C VAL A 150 -14.60 -22.30 10.64
N THR A 151 -14.46 -23.50 11.20
CA THR A 151 -15.12 -23.91 12.44
C THR A 151 -14.68 -23.05 13.63
N ILE A 152 -13.38 -22.80 13.76
CA ILE A 152 -12.83 -21.95 14.83
C ILE A 152 -13.34 -20.52 14.70
N ALA A 153 -13.32 -19.95 13.49
CA ALA A 153 -13.82 -18.60 13.24
C ALA A 153 -15.31 -18.48 13.60
N LEU A 154 -16.16 -19.43 13.16
CA LEU A 154 -17.58 -19.44 13.49
C LEU A 154 -17.82 -19.59 15.00
N GLN A 155 -17.07 -20.46 15.67
CA GLN A 155 -17.16 -20.64 17.13
C GLN A 155 -16.80 -19.36 17.89
N ASP A 156 -15.70 -18.71 17.51
CA ASP A 156 -15.23 -17.49 18.17
C ASP A 156 -16.27 -16.37 18.01
N LEU A 157 -16.83 -16.20 16.80
CA LEU A 157 -17.91 -15.25 16.54
C LEU A 157 -19.19 -15.60 17.32
N HIS A 158 -19.61 -16.86 17.30
CA HIS A 158 -20.82 -17.29 18.01
C HIS A 158 -20.72 -17.03 19.51
N ARG A 159 -19.58 -17.36 20.15
CA ARG A 159 -19.33 -17.09 21.57
C ARG A 159 -19.33 -15.60 21.87
N LEU A 160 -18.71 -14.78 21.01
CA LEU A 160 -18.75 -13.32 21.14
C LEU A 160 -20.18 -12.79 21.14
N PHE A 161 -20.99 -13.16 20.16
CA PHE A 161 -22.37 -12.68 20.08
C PHE A 161 -23.26 -13.21 21.20
N ALA A 162 -23.06 -14.46 21.64
CA ALA A 162 -23.76 -15.01 22.80
C ALA A 162 -23.41 -14.25 24.10
N GLY A 163 -22.13 -13.94 24.31
CA GLY A 163 -21.68 -13.14 25.45
C GLY A 163 -22.25 -11.72 25.42
N LEU A 164 -22.18 -11.04 24.27
CA LEU A 164 -22.75 -9.71 24.09
C LEU A 164 -24.28 -9.69 24.30
N ALA A 165 -24.99 -10.75 23.88
CA ALA A 165 -26.42 -10.88 24.11
C ALA A 165 -26.76 -11.04 25.59
N ALA A 166 -25.97 -11.82 26.34
CA ALA A 166 -26.15 -12.03 27.78
C ALA A 166 -25.94 -10.74 28.59
N GLU A 167 -25.08 -9.83 28.13
CA GLU A 167 -24.83 -8.53 28.76
C GLU A 167 -25.92 -7.49 28.47
N ARG A 168 -26.73 -7.68 27.42
CA ARG A 168 -27.74 -6.71 26.99
C ARG A 168 -29.09 -7.00 27.64
N THR A 169 -29.65 -6.00 28.33
CA THR A 169 -30.98 -6.09 28.97
C THR A 169 -32.01 -5.21 28.27
N GLY A 170 -33.26 -5.64 28.16
CA GLY A 170 -34.37 -4.82 27.65
C GLY A 170 -34.37 -4.65 26.12
N VAL A 171 -34.74 -3.46 25.63
CA VAL A 171 -34.85 -3.13 24.19
C VAL A 171 -33.50 -3.22 23.45
N ASP A 172 -32.38 -3.16 24.18
CA ASP A 172 -31.01 -3.29 23.65
C ASP A 172 -30.58 -4.76 23.42
N ALA A 173 -31.40 -5.75 23.81
CA ALA A 173 -31.12 -7.17 23.62
C ALA A 173 -31.04 -7.58 22.14
N GLU A 174 -31.65 -6.80 21.24
CA GLU A 174 -31.59 -7.07 19.80
C GLU A 174 -30.37 -6.40 19.14
N PHE A 175 -29.67 -7.15 18.29
CA PHE A 175 -28.56 -6.62 17.47
C PHE A 175 -29.03 -5.74 16.30
N GLY A 176 -30.33 -5.42 16.21
CA GLY A 176 -30.94 -4.71 15.07
C GLY A 176 -30.30 -3.35 14.74
N GLU A 177 -29.67 -2.70 15.72
CA GLU A 177 -28.95 -1.42 15.54
C GLU A 177 -27.41 -1.55 15.55
N THR A 178 -26.88 -2.79 15.54
CA THR A 178 -25.44 -3.05 15.54
C THR A 178 -24.90 -3.15 14.12
N CYS A 179 -23.99 -2.25 13.76
CA CYS A 179 -23.13 -2.39 12.58
C CYS A 179 -21.90 -3.22 12.96
N VAL A 180 -21.63 -4.28 12.22
CA VAL A 180 -20.44 -5.12 12.40
C VAL A 180 -19.42 -4.73 11.34
N PHE A 181 -18.19 -4.43 11.75
CA PHE A 181 -17.10 -4.10 10.84
C PHE A 181 -15.92 -5.06 11.04
N HIS A 182 -15.64 -5.88 10.03
CA HIS A 182 -14.51 -6.80 10.02
C HIS A 182 -13.32 -6.19 9.27
N THR A 183 -12.26 -5.84 9.99
CA THR A 183 -11.17 -4.97 9.48
C THR A 183 -10.30 -5.64 8.43
N THR A 184 -10.12 -6.96 8.52
CA THR A 184 -9.44 -7.78 7.51
C THR A 184 -9.99 -9.20 7.53
N LEU A 185 -10.37 -9.78 6.39
CA LEU A 185 -10.80 -11.18 6.30
C LEU A 185 -10.22 -11.91 5.09
N THR A 186 -10.23 -13.25 5.14
CA THR A 186 -9.99 -14.15 4.00
C THR A 186 -11.29 -14.77 3.48
N GLU A 187 -11.18 -15.62 2.45
CA GLU A 187 -12.29 -16.44 1.96
C GLU A 187 -12.88 -17.37 3.03
N LEU A 188 -12.05 -17.91 3.93
CA LEU A 188 -12.50 -18.83 4.99
C LEU A 188 -13.27 -18.08 6.09
N ASP A 189 -12.81 -16.89 6.44
CA ASP A 189 -13.53 -16.02 7.37
C ASP A 189 -14.90 -15.60 6.78
N PHE A 190 -14.94 -15.26 5.48
CA PHE A 190 -16.20 -14.94 4.82
C PHE A 190 -17.16 -16.12 4.80
N LEU A 191 -16.65 -17.33 4.54
CA LEU A 191 -17.44 -18.56 4.59
C LEU A 191 -18.00 -18.81 6.00
N ALA A 192 -17.19 -18.62 7.04
CA ALA A 192 -17.64 -18.75 8.43
C ALA A 192 -18.81 -17.78 8.75
N ILE A 193 -18.69 -16.52 8.30
CA ILE A 193 -19.74 -15.51 8.46
C ILE A 193 -21.00 -15.91 7.68
N GLY A 194 -20.85 -16.33 6.42
CA GLY A 194 -21.97 -16.77 5.57
C GLY A 194 -22.74 -17.94 6.18
N ILE A 195 -22.05 -18.99 6.62
CA ILE A 195 -22.65 -20.14 7.31
C ILE A 195 -23.34 -19.69 8.59
N GLY A 196 -22.67 -18.86 9.39
CA GLY A 196 -23.20 -18.37 10.66
C GLY A 196 -24.49 -17.57 10.50
N LEU A 197 -24.56 -16.69 9.50
CA LEU A 197 -25.76 -15.93 9.17
C LEU A 197 -26.89 -16.82 8.66
N ALA A 198 -26.60 -17.69 7.68
CA ALA A 198 -27.60 -18.56 7.05
C ALA A 198 -28.21 -19.56 8.04
N THR A 199 -27.43 -20.05 9.01
CA THR A 199 -27.87 -21.01 10.03
C THR A 199 -28.41 -20.34 11.30
N GLY A 200 -28.46 -19.01 11.36
CA GLY A 200 -28.94 -18.26 12.53
C GLY A 200 -28.01 -18.31 13.75
N ARG A 201 -26.78 -18.83 13.60
CA ARG A 201 -25.76 -18.86 14.66
C ARG A 201 -25.11 -17.49 14.89
N LEU A 202 -25.20 -16.60 13.91
CA LEU A 202 -24.79 -15.20 14.01
C LEU A 202 -26.01 -14.29 13.83
N PRO A 203 -26.08 -13.14 14.54
CA PRO A 203 -27.21 -12.25 14.42
C PRO A 203 -27.23 -11.55 13.06
N ARG A 204 -28.44 -11.25 12.59
CA ARG A 204 -28.64 -10.47 11.36
C ARG A 204 -28.00 -9.08 11.42
N GLY A 205 -27.95 -8.48 12.61
CA GLY A 205 -27.40 -7.14 12.81
C GLY A 205 -28.16 -6.06 12.03
N ARG A 206 -27.65 -4.83 12.08
CA ARG A 206 -28.05 -3.75 11.16
C ARG A 206 -27.40 -3.93 9.79
N SER A 207 -26.07 -4.11 9.78
CA SER A 207 -25.27 -4.38 8.59
C SER A 207 -23.94 -5.05 8.96
N TRP A 208 -23.35 -5.76 8.00
CA TRP A 208 -22.02 -6.35 8.06
C TRP A 208 -21.12 -5.71 7.01
N SER A 209 -20.09 -4.99 7.44
CA SER A 209 -19.08 -4.37 6.60
C SER A 209 -17.82 -5.24 6.64
N LEU A 210 -17.46 -5.88 5.53
CA LEU A 210 -16.41 -6.89 5.44
C LEU A 210 -15.28 -6.37 4.54
N GLN A 211 -14.06 -6.20 5.07
CA GLN A 211 -12.93 -5.71 4.28
C GLN A 211 -11.89 -6.80 3.93
N PHE A 212 -11.66 -7.00 2.63
CA PHE A 212 -10.60 -7.86 2.08
C PHE A 212 -9.26 -7.13 2.00
N HIS A 213 -8.21 -7.82 2.46
CA HIS A 213 -6.82 -7.33 2.45
C HIS A 213 -5.87 -8.20 1.62
N PHE A 214 -6.35 -9.34 1.09
CA PHE A 214 -5.52 -10.31 0.39
C PHE A 214 -5.76 -10.23 -1.11
N ASP A 215 -4.68 -10.34 -1.88
CA ASP A 215 -4.75 -10.36 -3.32
C ASP A 215 -5.40 -11.69 -3.76
N ARG A 216 -6.33 -11.62 -4.70
CA ARG A 216 -6.80 -12.79 -5.45
C ARG A 216 -5.76 -13.20 -6.49
N PHE A 217 -5.14 -12.21 -7.12
CA PHE A 217 -4.06 -12.40 -8.08
C PHE A 217 -2.79 -11.69 -7.62
N PHE A 218 -1.65 -12.34 -7.76
CA PHE A 218 -0.35 -11.74 -7.45
C PHE A 218 0.20 -10.97 -8.66
N GLY A 219 0.81 -9.81 -8.40
CA GLY A 219 1.48 -9.02 -9.43
C GLY A 219 0.56 -8.08 -10.19
N TRP A 220 0.85 -7.87 -11.48
CA TRP A 220 0.19 -6.85 -12.31
C TRP A 220 -1.02 -7.39 -13.07
N PRO A 221 -1.96 -6.52 -13.53
CA PRO A 221 -3.18 -6.97 -14.20
C PRO A 221 -2.97 -7.88 -15.42
N HIS A 222 -1.92 -7.67 -16.22
CA HIS A 222 -1.61 -8.53 -17.37
C HIS A 222 -1.15 -9.95 -16.98
N GLU A 223 -0.79 -10.17 -15.71
CA GLU A 223 -0.39 -11.47 -15.17
C GLU A 223 -1.57 -12.24 -14.58
N TYR A 224 -2.77 -11.65 -14.48
CA TYR A 224 -3.91 -12.25 -13.79
C TYR A 224 -4.50 -13.43 -14.55
N ASP A 225 -4.58 -13.34 -15.88
CA ASP A 225 -5.15 -14.41 -16.71
C ASP A 225 -4.36 -15.72 -16.58
N LEU A 226 -3.03 -15.63 -16.40
CA LEU A 226 -2.15 -16.78 -16.15
C LEU A 226 -2.40 -17.48 -14.81
N GLN A 227 -3.13 -16.83 -13.89
CA GLN A 227 -3.42 -17.32 -12.55
C GLN A 227 -4.87 -17.80 -12.40
N ARG A 228 -5.75 -17.58 -13.38
CA ARG A 228 -7.17 -17.94 -13.30
C ARG A 228 -7.39 -19.44 -13.07
N ASP A 229 -6.55 -20.26 -13.70
CA ASP A 229 -6.62 -21.73 -13.58
C ASP A 229 -5.77 -22.28 -12.42
N ASP A 230 -5.12 -21.43 -11.63
CA ASP A 230 -4.37 -21.88 -10.46
C ASP A 230 -5.34 -22.46 -9.41
N SER A 231 -5.04 -23.66 -8.93
CA SER A 231 -5.92 -24.37 -7.99
C SER A 231 -6.25 -23.59 -6.71
N PHE A 232 -5.35 -22.71 -6.24
CA PHE A 232 -5.61 -21.85 -5.08
C PHE A 232 -6.62 -20.77 -5.42
N VAL A 233 -6.49 -20.13 -6.59
CA VAL A 233 -7.45 -19.12 -7.07
C VAL A 233 -8.82 -19.75 -7.26
N VAL A 234 -8.90 -20.88 -7.97
CA VAL A 234 -10.18 -21.58 -8.22
C VAL A 234 -10.88 -21.99 -6.92
N ARG A 235 -10.16 -22.52 -5.92
CA ARG A 235 -10.74 -22.88 -4.62
C ARG A 235 -11.17 -21.64 -3.82
N ALA A 236 -10.35 -20.59 -3.81
CA ALA A 236 -10.69 -19.33 -3.14
C ALA A 236 -11.95 -18.71 -3.74
N ASP A 237 -12.01 -18.64 -5.08
CA ASP A 237 -13.13 -18.11 -5.84
C ASP A 237 -14.43 -18.86 -5.52
N ARG A 238 -14.40 -20.19 -5.56
CA ARG A 238 -15.55 -21.03 -5.21
C ARG A 238 -15.99 -20.78 -3.76
N THR A 239 -15.04 -20.66 -2.84
CA THR A 239 -15.32 -20.38 -1.42
C THR A 239 -16.01 -19.03 -1.23
N LEU A 240 -15.49 -17.99 -1.89
CA LEU A 240 -16.06 -16.64 -1.86
C LEU A 240 -17.47 -16.60 -2.48
N GLN A 241 -17.70 -17.31 -3.58
CA GLN A 241 -19.01 -17.43 -4.22
C GLN A 241 -20.04 -18.09 -3.31
N ILE A 242 -19.68 -19.20 -2.66
CA ILE A 242 -20.55 -19.86 -1.68
C ILE A 242 -20.84 -18.94 -0.50
N ALA A 243 -19.80 -18.31 0.07
CA ALA A 243 -19.95 -17.38 1.18
C ALA A 243 -20.89 -16.20 0.83
N SER A 244 -20.69 -15.60 -0.35
CA SER A 244 -21.54 -14.52 -0.87
C SER A 244 -22.99 -14.95 -1.02
N ARG A 245 -23.25 -16.12 -1.61
CA ARG A 245 -24.60 -16.66 -1.77
C ARG A 245 -25.30 -16.85 -0.42
N LEU A 246 -24.59 -17.38 0.58
CA LEU A 246 -25.12 -17.54 1.94
C LEU A 246 -25.40 -16.21 2.63
N ALA A 247 -24.57 -15.20 2.35
CA ALA A 247 -24.67 -13.85 2.89
C ALA A 247 -25.69 -12.95 2.16
N ALA A 248 -26.11 -13.31 0.94
CA ALA A 248 -26.97 -12.50 0.07
C ALA A 248 -28.32 -12.07 0.69
N PRO A 249 -29.00 -12.87 1.54
CA PRO A 249 -30.24 -12.44 2.20
C PRO A 249 -30.05 -11.36 3.29
N PHE A 250 -28.81 -11.01 3.63
CA PHE A 250 -28.45 -10.12 4.73
C PHE A 250 -27.85 -8.81 4.20
N ASP A 251 -27.80 -7.76 5.02
CA ASP A 251 -27.17 -6.49 4.62
C ASP A 251 -25.65 -6.58 4.80
N VAL A 252 -24.99 -7.14 3.79
CA VAL A 252 -23.55 -7.35 3.75
C VAL A 252 -22.93 -6.42 2.71
N ARG A 253 -21.89 -5.71 3.10
CA ARG A 253 -21.11 -4.79 2.28
C ARG A 253 -19.69 -5.26 2.23
N LEU A 254 -19.15 -5.33 1.02
CA LEU A 254 -17.81 -5.82 0.78
C LEU A 254 -16.92 -4.63 0.42
N PHE A 255 -15.76 -4.60 1.06
CA PHE A 255 -14.74 -3.59 0.86
C PHE A 255 -13.40 -4.25 0.53
N ALA A 256 -12.53 -3.53 -0.16
CA ALA A 256 -11.13 -3.90 -0.32
C ALA A 256 -10.22 -2.75 0.14
N THR A 257 -9.00 -3.06 0.57
CA THR A 257 -8.09 -2.03 1.13
C THR A 257 -7.52 -1.03 0.11
N SER A 258 -7.77 -1.25 -1.19
CA SER A 258 -7.35 -0.37 -2.29
C SER A 258 -8.26 -0.58 -3.51
N GLU A 259 -8.26 0.38 -4.43
CA GLU A 259 -8.99 0.27 -5.70
C GLU A 259 -8.44 -0.85 -6.60
N PRO A 260 -7.11 -1.00 -6.82
CA PRO A 260 -6.62 -2.13 -7.61
C PRO A 260 -6.97 -3.48 -7.02
N LEU A 261 -7.07 -3.58 -5.68
CA LEU A 261 -7.50 -4.81 -5.03
C LEU A 261 -8.99 -5.05 -5.24
N ALA A 262 -9.85 -4.04 -5.12
CA ALA A 262 -11.29 -4.15 -5.41
C ALA A 262 -11.53 -4.71 -6.82
N LYS A 263 -10.80 -4.18 -7.81
CA LYS A 263 -10.86 -4.61 -9.22
C LYS A 263 -10.54 -6.09 -9.42
N GLN A 264 -9.66 -6.68 -8.59
CA GLN A 264 -9.37 -8.11 -8.69
C GLN A 264 -10.59 -9.00 -8.39
N TYR A 265 -11.59 -8.49 -7.67
CA TYR A 265 -12.76 -9.25 -7.28
C TYR A 265 -14.02 -8.93 -8.11
N GLU A 266 -13.99 -7.93 -8.99
CA GLU A 266 -15.17 -7.45 -9.72
C GLU A 266 -15.82 -8.52 -10.59
N ASP A 267 -15.02 -9.36 -11.26
CA ASP A 267 -15.52 -10.42 -12.16
C ASP A 267 -15.90 -11.72 -11.43
N LEU A 268 -15.77 -11.78 -10.10
CA LEU A 268 -16.04 -13.00 -9.32
C LEU A 268 -17.53 -13.27 -9.09
N GLY A 269 -18.38 -12.25 -9.28
CA GLY A 269 -19.83 -12.38 -9.11
C GLY A 269 -20.29 -12.38 -7.64
N ILE A 270 -19.48 -11.87 -6.71
CA ILE A 270 -19.81 -11.80 -5.26
C ILE A 270 -20.46 -10.49 -4.84
N GLY A 271 -20.91 -9.68 -5.80
CA GLY A 271 -21.46 -8.34 -5.58
C GLY A 271 -20.40 -7.24 -5.61
N PRO A 272 -20.83 -5.97 -5.51
CA PRO A 272 -19.93 -4.83 -5.61
C PRO A 272 -18.98 -4.79 -4.42
N ILE A 273 -17.69 -4.63 -4.72
CA ILE A 273 -16.63 -4.42 -3.73
C ILE A 273 -16.11 -3.00 -3.89
N GLU A 274 -16.24 -2.22 -2.82
CA GLU A 274 -15.81 -0.82 -2.83
C GLU A 274 -14.41 -0.68 -2.23
N PRO A 275 -13.54 0.18 -2.76
CA PRO A 275 -12.30 0.52 -2.06
C PRO A 275 -12.65 1.23 -0.75
N LEU A 276 -12.06 0.80 0.36
CA LEU A 276 -12.15 1.45 1.66
C LEU A 276 -10.74 1.74 2.15
N ASP A 277 -10.43 3.02 2.20
CA ASP A 277 -9.12 3.49 2.59
C ASP A 277 -8.84 3.30 4.08
N TYR A 278 -7.57 3.04 4.41
CA TYR A 278 -7.11 3.06 5.78
C TYR A 278 -7.20 4.47 6.36
N PRO A 279 -7.84 4.62 7.52
CA PRO A 279 -7.86 5.89 8.23
C PRO A 279 -6.46 6.17 8.76
N ILE A 280 -6.04 7.42 8.65
CA ILE A 280 -4.73 7.86 9.11
C ILE A 280 -4.87 8.57 10.45
N ASN A 281 -3.95 8.31 11.39
CA ASN A 281 -3.93 8.99 12.68
C ASN A 281 -3.86 10.52 12.47
N PRO A 282 -4.83 11.30 12.97
CA PRO A 282 -4.87 12.76 12.80
C PRO A 282 -3.64 13.51 13.34
N SER A 283 -2.80 12.84 14.15
CA SER A 283 -1.53 13.38 14.65
C SER A 283 -0.45 13.51 13.58
N PHE A 284 -0.60 12.80 12.45
CA PHE A 284 0.24 13.01 11.27
C PHE A 284 -0.18 14.29 10.58
N VAL A 285 0.55 15.36 10.88
CA VAL A 285 0.35 16.69 10.30
C VAL A 285 1.68 17.27 9.88
N PRO A 286 1.70 18.13 8.84
CA PRO A 286 2.84 18.96 8.52
C PRO A 286 3.47 19.59 9.75
N ARG A 287 4.79 19.51 9.86
CA ARG A 287 5.54 20.36 10.81
C ARG A 287 5.87 21.69 10.16
N THR A 288 5.91 22.75 10.94
CA THR A 288 6.57 24.00 10.55
C THR A 288 8.07 23.74 10.50
N ILE A 289 8.75 24.22 9.46
CA ILE A 289 10.22 24.20 9.34
C ILE A 289 10.64 25.66 9.38
N ASP A 290 11.55 25.98 10.29
CA ASP A 290 12.23 27.26 10.33
C ASP A 290 13.55 27.21 9.54
N ALA A 291 14.21 28.36 9.41
CA ALA A 291 15.45 28.48 8.64
C ALA A 291 16.58 27.60 9.22
N GLU A 292 16.65 27.43 10.54
CA GLU A 292 17.64 26.58 11.19
C GLU A 292 17.40 25.10 10.82
N GLU A 293 16.14 24.65 10.85
CA GLU A 293 15.78 23.30 10.47
C GLU A 293 15.91 23.04 8.94
N GLU A 294 15.83 24.07 8.12
CA GLU A 294 16.11 23.98 6.68
C GLU A 294 17.62 23.83 6.40
N SER A 295 18.48 24.41 7.25
CA SER A 295 19.94 24.30 7.14
C SER A 295 20.54 22.97 7.64
N ARG A 296 19.78 22.18 8.41
CA ARG A 296 20.27 20.91 8.99
C ARG A 296 20.38 19.79 7.93
N PRO A 297 21.21 18.75 8.16
CA PRO A 297 21.23 17.56 7.33
C PRO A 297 19.84 16.93 7.18
N ALA A 298 19.43 16.69 5.94
CA ALA A 298 18.12 16.13 5.64
C ALA A 298 17.98 14.70 6.18
N ARG A 299 16.81 14.38 6.74
CA ARG A 299 16.48 13.05 7.28
C ARG A 299 15.80 12.20 6.21
N ILE A 300 16.57 11.30 5.61
CA ILE A 300 16.09 10.30 4.66
C ILE A 300 15.64 9.08 5.45
N THR A 301 14.33 8.89 5.57
CA THR A 301 13.74 7.98 6.56
C THR A 301 13.15 6.74 5.92
N LEU A 302 13.67 5.56 6.29
CA LEU A 302 13.03 4.27 6.07
C LEU A 302 12.38 3.81 7.35
N ALA A 303 11.07 4.02 7.48
CA ALA A 303 10.31 3.53 8.61
C ALA A 303 9.60 2.19 8.29
N GLY A 304 9.08 1.54 9.32
CA GLY A 304 8.37 0.27 9.24
C GLY A 304 9.24 -0.96 9.55
N GLY A 305 8.57 -2.05 9.94
CA GLY A 305 9.25 -3.29 10.30
C GLY A 305 10.00 -3.95 9.12
N VAL A 306 11.16 -4.52 9.40
CA VAL A 306 12.04 -5.21 8.43
C VAL A 306 11.35 -6.44 7.83
N ARG A 307 11.25 -6.48 6.50
CA ARG A 307 10.69 -7.59 5.70
C ARG A 307 11.36 -7.64 4.33
N ALA A 308 11.44 -8.83 3.71
CA ALA A 308 12.11 -8.99 2.42
C ALA A 308 11.52 -8.09 1.34
N GLU A 309 10.19 -8.02 1.25
CA GLU A 309 9.47 -7.20 0.26
C GLU A 309 9.55 -5.68 0.48
N LYS A 310 10.22 -5.21 1.54
CA LYS A 310 10.37 -3.77 1.83
C LYS A 310 11.76 -3.22 1.48
N GLY A 311 12.59 -4.03 0.83
CA GLY A 311 13.86 -3.59 0.24
C GLY A 311 14.94 -3.14 1.21
N GLN A 312 14.82 -3.37 2.52
CA GLN A 312 15.87 -2.93 3.48
C GLN A 312 17.23 -3.63 3.27
N HIS A 313 17.29 -4.68 2.44
CA HIS A 313 18.53 -5.34 2.03
C HIS A 313 19.32 -4.52 0.99
N GLU A 314 18.66 -3.60 0.29
CA GLU A 314 19.27 -2.76 -0.77
C GLU A 314 20.03 -1.55 -0.22
N LEU A 315 19.94 -1.31 1.09
CA LEU A 315 20.52 -0.12 1.73
C LEU A 315 22.04 0.00 1.58
N ASP A 316 22.76 -1.10 1.41
CA ASP A 316 24.21 -1.07 1.18
C ASP A 316 24.56 -0.41 -0.16
N GLY A 317 23.86 -0.79 -1.23
CA GLY A 317 24.05 -0.19 -2.56
C GLY A 317 23.66 1.28 -2.56
N ILE A 318 22.52 1.61 -1.94
CA ILE A 318 22.03 2.99 -1.85
C ILE A 318 22.98 3.87 -1.04
N ALA A 319 23.44 3.43 0.14
CA ALA A 319 24.37 4.20 0.96
C ALA A 319 25.73 4.40 0.27
N SER A 320 26.15 3.44 -0.55
CA SER A 320 27.37 3.57 -1.36
C SER A 320 27.20 4.64 -2.44
N GLY A 321 26.07 4.64 -3.16
CA GLY A 321 25.76 5.66 -4.16
C GLY A 321 25.63 7.07 -3.58
N LEU A 322 25.11 7.20 -2.36
CA LEU A 322 24.94 8.50 -1.68
C LEU A 322 26.22 9.03 -1.00
N ARG A 323 27.31 8.27 -1.00
CA ARG A 323 28.44 8.51 -0.10
C ARG A 323 29.13 9.85 -0.36
N SER A 324 29.50 10.11 -1.61
CA SER A 324 30.26 11.31 -2.03
C SER A 324 29.44 12.58 -1.96
N ASP A 325 28.18 12.53 -2.38
CA ASP A 325 27.42 13.73 -2.73
C ASP A 325 26.38 14.12 -1.67
N VAL A 326 26.00 13.18 -0.79
CA VAL A 326 24.95 13.39 0.22
C VAL A 326 25.44 13.13 1.64
N LEU A 327 26.02 11.96 1.90
CA LEU A 327 26.30 11.50 3.27
C LEU A 327 27.61 12.08 3.83
N ALA A 328 28.72 12.00 3.08
CA ALA A 328 30.01 12.53 3.55
C ALA A 328 30.02 14.07 3.67
N PRO A 329 29.41 14.84 2.75
CA PRO A 329 29.29 16.30 2.90
C PRO A 329 28.31 16.75 3.99
N GLY A 330 27.56 15.83 4.60
CA GLY A 330 26.57 16.17 5.63
C GLY A 330 25.28 16.80 5.08
N ARG A 331 25.01 16.71 3.78
CA ARG A 331 23.74 17.18 3.19
C ARG A 331 22.54 16.34 3.63
N GLY A 332 22.76 15.05 3.91
CA GLY A 332 21.72 14.14 4.37
C GLY A 332 22.23 13.06 5.33
N ARG A 333 21.27 12.42 6.01
CA ARG A 333 21.50 11.24 6.85
C ARG A 333 20.37 10.22 6.69
N LEU A 334 20.72 8.95 6.81
CA LEU A 334 19.78 7.84 6.79
C LEU A 334 19.21 7.60 8.19
N VAL A 335 17.90 7.48 8.29
CA VAL A 335 17.18 7.12 9.53
C VAL A 335 16.41 5.83 9.25
N VAL A 336 16.86 4.72 9.84
CA VAL A 336 16.35 3.39 9.49
C VAL A 336 15.71 2.74 10.71
N GLN A 337 14.40 2.48 10.61
CA GLN A 337 13.70 1.71 11.62
C GLN A 337 14.04 0.22 11.47
N ARG A 338 14.41 -0.43 12.58
CA ARG A 338 14.80 -1.85 12.61
C ARG A 338 14.14 -2.59 13.76
N ARG A 339 14.08 -3.92 13.71
CA ARG A 339 13.66 -4.71 14.88
C ARG A 339 14.66 -4.53 16.01
N ARG A 340 14.16 -4.27 17.23
CA ARG A 340 14.99 -4.22 18.45
C ARG A 340 15.85 -5.48 18.55
N ARG A 341 17.16 -5.32 18.74
CA ARG A 341 18.09 -6.44 18.88
C ARG A 341 17.77 -7.21 20.18
N ARG A 342 17.60 -8.53 20.08
CA ARG A 342 17.51 -9.44 21.23
C ARG A 342 18.78 -10.31 21.24
N PRO A 343 19.56 -10.35 22.34
CA PRO A 343 20.89 -10.98 22.38
C PRO A 343 20.89 -12.45 21.91
N TRP A 344 19.80 -13.18 22.16
CA TRP A 344 19.69 -14.62 21.97
C TRP A 344 19.05 -15.06 20.64
N ARG A 345 18.63 -14.13 19.77
CA ARG A 345 17.98 -14.45 18.48
C ARG A 345 18.78 -13.87 17.32
N ARG A 346 19.29 -14.75 16.44
CA ARG A 346 19.77 -14.35 15.11
C ARG A 346 18.59 -13.71 14.35
N GLN A 347 18.75 -12.46 13.90
CA GLN A 347 17.78 -11.82 13.02
C GLN A 347 17.79 -12.54 11.66
N GLN A 348 16.63 -13.03 11.20
CA GLN A 348 16.48 -13.71 9.91
C GLN A 348 16.70 -12.78 8.71
N VAL A 349 16.48 -11.47 8.87
CA VAL A 349 16.77 -10.45 7.87
C VAL A 349 17.57 -9.36 8.58
N ALA A 350 18.84 -9.19 8.19
CA ALA A 350 19.70 -8.13 8.70
C ALA A 350 19.47 -6.85 7.87
N VAL A 351 19.36 -5.69 8.54
CA VAL A 351 19.27 -4.35 7.93
C VAL A 351 20.66 -3.94 7.41
N SER A 352 21.30 -4.81 6.63
CA SER A 352 22.74 -4.82 6.38
C SER A 352 23.61 -5.09 7.62
N ARG A 353 24.70 -5.85 7.41
CA ARG A 353 25.80 -6.02 8.38
C ARG A 353 26.95 -5.04 8.12
N ARG A 354 26.96 -4.37 6.96
CA ARG A 354 28.05 -3.54 6.43
C ARG A 354 27.81 -2.04 6.63
N LEU A 355 26.58 -1.63 6.94
CA LEU A 355 26.27 -0.27 7.38
C LEU A 355 26.84 0.01 8.79
N THR A 356 28.16 0.19 8.86
CA THR A 356 28.88 0.68 10.02
C THR A 356 29.45 2.06 9.70
N GLY A 357 28.92 3.09 10.35
CA GLY A 357 29.52 4.42 10.37
C GLY A 357 29.76 4.84 11.82
N PRO A 358 30.55 5.91 12.06
CA PRO A 358 30.62 6.51 13.38
C PRO A 358 29.19 6.78 13.87
N LYS A 359 28.85 6.33 15.09
CA LYS A 359 27.51 6.56 15.66
C LYS A 359 27.15 8.04 15.52
N GLY A 360 26.06 8.34 14.82
CA GLY A 360 25.50 9.69 14.71
C GLY A 360 25.99 10.55 13.55
N ALA A 361 26.97 10.12 12.74
CA ALA A 361 27.49 10.97 11.66
C ALA A 361 26.53 11.06 10.46
N TRP A 362 26.06 9.93 9.92
CA TRP A 362 25.21 9.89 8.71
C TRP A 362 24.17 8.75 8.71
N LEU A 363 24.15 7.92 9.75
CA LEU A 363 23.21 6.81 9.91
C LEU A 363 22.68 6.73 11.35
N GLU A 364 21.35 6.72 11.47
CA GLU A 364 20.60 6.58 12.72
C GLU A 364 19.72 5.34 12.64
N TYR A 365 19.82 4.45 13.63
CA TYR A 365 18.91 3.32 13.75
C TYR A 365 17.88 3.60 14.83
N VAL A 366 16.61 3.38 14.50
CA VAL A 366 15.50 3.52 15.42
C VAL A 366 14.86 2.14 15.64
N ASP A 367 14.61 1.76 16.87
CA ASP A 367 14.07 0.43 17.17
C ASP A 367 12.54 0.37 16.95
N HIS A 368 12.05 -0.79 16.51
CA HIS A 368 10.65 -1.15 16.44
C HIS A 368 10.32 -2.22 17.50
N PRO A 369 9.17 -2.13 18.19
CA PRO A 369 8.16 -1.06 18.09
C PRO A 369 8.55 0.22 18.84
N LEU A 370 8.00 1.36 18.39
CA LEU A 370 8.05 2.65 19.08
C LEU A 370 6.73 2.93 19.80
N SER A 371 6.74 3.84 20.78
CA SER A 371 5.49 4.46 21.25
C SER A 371 4.83 5.22 20.10
N GLU A 372 3.52 5.43 20.16
CA GLU A 372 2.81 6.23 19.15
C GLU A 372 3.42 7.63 19.00
N ARG A 373 3.69 8.30 20.12
CA ARG A 373 4.30 9.64 20.13
C ARG A 373 5.64 9.64 19.40
N ASP A 374 6.50 8.66 19.69
CA ASP A 374 7.83 8.57 19.08
C ASP A 374 7.74 8.16 17.60
N TYR A 375 6.77 7.33 17.23
CA TYR A 375 6.52 6.94 15.84
C TYR A 375 6.01 8.12 15.02
N VAL A 376 5.02 8.87 15.52
CA VAL A 376 4.54 10.11 14.91
C VAL A 376 5.68 11.11 14.77
N ALA A 377 6.53 11.27 15.79
CA ALA A 377 7.70 12.13 15.73
C ALA A 377 8.73 11.66 14.69
N LEU A 378 8.96 10.34 14.56
CA LEU A 378 9.84 9.76 13.55
C LEU A 378 9.39 10.15 12.14
N ILE A 379 8.11 9.93 11.82
CA ILE A 379 7.55 10.23 10.50
C ILE A 379 7.55 11.74 10.26
N ARG A 380 7.02 12.54 11.20
CA ARG A 380 6.91 13.99 11.04
C ARG A 380 8.26 14.69 10.91
N ARG A 381 9.35 14.12 11.43
CA ARG A 381 10.72 14.67 11.33
C ARG A 381 11.44 14.27 10.04
N ALA A 382 10.88 13.37 9.23
CA ALA A 382 11.48 13.03 7.95
C ALA A 382 11.49 14.26 7.01
N ASP A 383 12.52 14.36 6.18
CA ASP A 383 12.57 15.30 5.06
C ASP A 383 12.33 14.57 3.74
N VAL A 384 12.66 13.28 3.69
CA VAL A 384 12.35 12.36 2.59
C VAL A 384 11.86 11.05 3.20
N GLY A 385 10.70 10.57 2.77
CA GLY A 385 10.20 9.23 3.08
C GLY A 385 10.66 8.24 2.01
N LEU A 386 11.44 7.23 2.39
CA LEU A 386 12.02 6.29 1.44
C LEU A 386 11.32 4.91 1.55
N LEU A 387 10.64 4.50 0.47
CA LEU A 387 9.91 3.24 0.40
C LEU A 387 10.52 2.37 -0.71
N LEU A 388 11.36 1.41 -0.34
CA LEU A 388 12.07 0.51 -1.26
C LEU A 388 11.27 -0.77 -1.56
N TYR A 389 9.96 -0.65 -1.73
CA TYR A 389 9.09 -1.81 -1.73
C TYR A 389 9.22 -2.61 -3.02
N ASP A 390 8.98 -3.91 -2.96
CA ASP A 390 8.86 -4.75 -4.14
C ASP A 390 7.58 -4.35 -4.91
N ALA A 391 7.75 -3.76 -6.09
CA ALA A 391 6.66 -3.22 -6.91
C ALA A 391 5.58 -4.28 -7.19
N ARG A 392 6.01 -5.50 -7.53
CA ARG A 392 5.10 -6.61 -7.86
C ARG A 392 4.25 -7.04 -6.66
N THR A 393 4.85 -7.14 -5.47
CA THR A 393 4.13 -7.44 -4.22
C THR A 393 3.18 -6.31 -3.81
N TYR A 394 3.49 -5.06 -4.17
CA TYR A 394 2.67 -3.90 -3.86
C TYR A 394 1.82 -3.39 -5.05
N ALA A 395 1.69 -4.19 -6.12
CA ALA A 395 0.93 -3.81 -7.31
C ALA A 395 -0.51 -3.41 -6.95
N SER A 396 -1.21 -4.25 -6.17
CA SER A 396 -2.52 -3.92 -5.62
C SER A 396 -2.52 -3.61 -4.12
N ARG A 397 -1.43 -3.91 -3.41
CA ARG A 397 -1.37 -3.80 -1.96
C ARG A 397 -1.09 -2.38 -1.49
N ARG A 398 -1.84 -1.96 -0.49
CA ARG A 398 -1.59 -0.71 0.22
C ARG A 398 -0.40 -0.76 1.20
N ALA A 399 0.32 0.36 1.28
CA ALA A 399 1.33 0.64 2.31
C ALA A 399 0.86 1.74 3.27
N GLY A 400 0.54 1.40 4.53
CA GLY A 400 0.10 2.39 5.54
C GLY A 400 1.09 3.53 5.74
N ILE A 401 2.39 3.20 5.76
CA ILE A 401 3.47 4.17 5.94
C ILE A 401 3.57 5.25 4.85
N LEU A 402 3.17 4.94 3.61
CA LEU A 402 3.10 5.95 2.55
C LEU A 402 2.10 7.03 2.95
N GLY A 403 0.93 6.60 3.44
CA GLY A 403 -0.11 7.51 3.88
C GLY A 403 0.35 8.39 5.03
N GLU A 404 1.11 7.85 5.98
CA GLU A 404 1.63 8.59 7.14
C GLU A 404 2.64 9.67 6.73
N PHE A 405 3.52 9.38 5.75
CA PHE A 405 4.44 10.38 5.18
C PHE A 405 3.68 11.50 4.47
N LEU A 406 2.75 11.14 3.56
CA LEU A 406 1.98 12.12 2.79
C LEU A 406 1.09 12.97 3.70
N ALA A 407 0.44 12.39 4.71
CA ALA A 407 -0.32 13.13 5.73
C ALA A 407 0.56 14.08 6.55
N SER A 408 1.84 13.74 6.74
CA SER A 408 2.82 14.59 7.44
C SER A 408 3.46 15.63 6.53
N GLY A 409 3.08 15.72 5.26
CA GLY A 409 3.69 16.63 4.28
C GLY A 409 5.14 16.30 3.96
N VAL A 410 5.50 15.02 4.01
CA VAL A 410 6.85 14.53 3.70
C VAL A 410 6.87 14.02 2.26
N PRO A 411 7.76 14.53 1.39
CA PRO A 411 7.91 14.01 0.04
C PRO A 411 8.50 12.61 0.07
N VAL A 412 8.12 11.78 -0.91
CA VAL A 412 8.44 10.35 -0.89
C VAL A 412 9.19 9.89 -2.13
N ILE A 413 9.96 8.81 -1.98
CA ILE A 413 10.52 8.04 -3.09
C ILE A 413 9.88 6.65 -3.03
N VAL A 414 9.24 6.25 -4.13
CA VAL A 414 8.44 5.02 -4.24
C VAL A 414 8.78 4.23 -5.51
N PRO A 415 8.62 2.90 -5.51
CA PRO A 415 8.77 2.09 -6.71
C PRO A 415 7.65 2.37 -7.72
N ALA A 416 7.98 2.30 -9.00
CA ALA A 416 7.04 2.40 -10.12
C ALA A 416 6.08 1.21 -10.21
N ALA A 417 5.05 1.37 -11.05
CA ALA A 417 4.12 0.31 -11.44
C ALA A 417 3.45 -0.39 -10.25
N CYS A 418 3.10 0.35 -9.20
CA CYS A 418 2.44 -0.22 -8.04
C CYS A 418 1.55 0.80 -7.36
N TRP A 419 0.73 0.33 -6.41
CA TRP A 419 -0.19 1.18 -5.68
C TRP A 419 0.48 2.43 -5.07
N LEU A 420 1.77 2.34 -4.69
CA LEU A 420 2.49 3.47 -4.09
C LEU A 420 2.74 4.61 -5.08
N SER A 421 3.15 4.31 -6.32
CA SER A 421 3.41 5.34 -7.33
C SER A 421 2.11 6.02 -7.77
N ASP A 422 1.04 5.25 -7.91
CA ASP A 422 -0.30 5.74 -8.28
C ASP A 422 -0.75 6.91 -7.36
N GLN A 423 -0.36 6.88 -6.08
CA GLN A 423 -0.78 7.91 -5.11
C GLN A 423 -0.14 9.28 -5.36
N ILE A 424 1.04 9.34 -6.01
CA ILE A 424 1.76 10.60 -6.25
C ILE A 424 1.81 10.99 -7.73
N GLU A 425 1.59 10.04 -8.64
CA GLU A 425 1.61 10.27 -10.09
C GLU A 425 0.60 11.32 -10.54
N GLN A 426 -0.65 11.29 -10.03
CA GLN A 426 -1.65 12.29 -10.39
C GLN A 426 -1.21 13.72 -10.03
N VAL A 427 -0.53 13.88 -8.89
CA VAL A 427 -0.04 15.18 -8.42
C VAL A 427 1.16 15.65 -9.25
N ASN A 428 2.09 14.74 -9.54
CA ASN A 428 3.25 15.01 -10.39
C ASN A 428 2.81 15.37 -11.83
N ARG A 429 1.81 14.68 -12.37
CA ARG A 429 1.24 14.96 -13.69
C ARG A 429 0.65 16.36 -13.78
N ARG A 430 -0.17 16.76 -12.80
CA ARG A 430 -0.73 18.11 -12.72
C ARG A 430 0.36 19.18 -12.62
N TYR A 431 1.50 18.84 -12.01
CA TYR A 431 2.65 19.73 -11.96
C TYR A 431 3.30 19.88 -13.34
N TRP A 432 3.53 18.79 -14.08
CA TRP A 432 4.04 18.86 -15.46
C TRP A 432 3.07 19.57 -16.39
N GLU A 433 1.76 19.35 -16.26
CA GLU A 433 0.72 20.11 -16.98
C GLU A 433 0.85 21.62 -16.77
N ARG A 434 1.20 22.07 -15.57
CA ARG A 434 1.42 23.50 -15.31
C ARG A 434 2.70 24.00 -15.96
N LEU A 435 3.79 23.25 -15.84
CA LEU A 435 5.07 23.63 -16.44
C LEU A 435 5.02 23.66 -17.97
N ALA A 436 4.31 22.70 -18.57
CA ALA A 436 4.26 22.51 -20.01
C ALA A 436 3.36 23.52 -20.74
N ARG A 437 2.49 24.26 -20.04
CA ARG A 437 1.52 25.19 -20.67
C ARG A 437 2.17 26.26 -21.54
N ASP A 438 3.24 26.85 -21.02
CA ASP A 438 3.94 27.98 -21.67
C ASP A 438 5.37 27.58 -22.10
N ALA A 439 5.66 26.28 -22.10
CA ALA A 439 6.96 25.74 -22.46
C ALA A 439 7.14 25.70 -23.98
N GLU A 440 8.39 25.85 -24.42
CA GLU A 440 8.75 25.80 -25.84
C GLU A 440 8.57 24.38 -26.38
N GLU A 441 7.78 24.21 -27.45
CA GLU A 441 7.66 22.94 -28.15
C GLU A 441 8.88 22.71 -29.04
N LEU A 442 9.53 21.55 -28.89
CA LEU A 442 10.73 21.19 -29.65
C LEU A 442 10.39 20.37 -30.89
N SER A 443 11.08 20.68 -32.00
CA SER A 443 11.11 19.84 -33.19
C SER A 443 12.03 18.63 -33.00
N PHE A 444 11.64 17.47 -33.53
CA PHE A 444 12.41 16.23 -33.43
C PHE A 444 12.24 15.37 -34.69
N THR A 445 13.18 14.44 -34.92
CA THR A 445 13.07 13.43 -35.98
C THR A 445 12.88 12.06 -35.35
N THR A 446 11.86 11.32 -35.78
CA THR A 446 11.58 9.97 -35.29
C THR A 446 12.35 8.93 -36.11
N SER A 447 12.94 7.95 -35.44
CA SER A 447 13.49 6.75 -36.06
C SER A 447 12.97 5.52 -35.30
N ILE A 448 12.51 4.50 -36.02
CA ILE A 448 12.01 3.26 -35.41
C ILE A 448 13.18 2.27 -35.36
N ASP A 449 13.54 1.78 -34.16
CA ASP A 449 14.45 0.64 -34.03
C ASP A 449 13.63 -0.64 -33.77
N PRO A 450 13.68 -1.64 -34.67
CA PRO A 450 12.89 -2.88 -34.54
C PRO A 450 13.27 -3.75 -33.32
N THR A 451 14.38 -3.48 -32.62
CA THR A 451 14.87 -4.26 -31.48
C THR A 451 14.74 -3.56 -30.13
N SER A 452 14.55 -2.24 -30.09
CA SER A 452 14.56 -1.47 -28.83
C SER A 452 13.37 -0.53 -28.62
N GLY A 453 12.39 -0.53 -29.53
CA GLY A 453 11.27 0.42 -29.52
C GLY A 453 11.57 1.69 -30.34
N GLU A 454 10.64 2.65 -30.30
CA GLU A 454 10.80 3.92 -31.00
C GLU A 454 11.89 4.80 -30.37
N ARG A 455 12.72 5.40 -31.23
CA ARG A 455 13.78 6.33 -30.84
C ARG A 455 13.49 7.71 -31.42
N PHE A 456 13.51 8.71 -30.57
CA PHE A 456 13.38 10.12 -30.98
C PHE A 456 14.76 10.76 -30.96
N VAL A 457 15.19 11.29 -32.10
CA VAL A 457 16.44 12.05 -32.20
C VAL A 457 16.10 13.51 -32.03
N LEU A 458 16.58 14.09 -30.92
CA LEU A 458 16.53 15.52 -30.71
C LEU A 458 17.74 16.15 -31.39
N SER A 459 17.54 16.69 -32.59
CA SER A 459 18.46 17.64 -33.20
C SER A 459 18.05 19.04 -32.77
N SER A 460 18.68 19.58 -31.73
CA SER A 460 18.28 20.89 -31.20
C SER A 460 19.45 21.72 -30.71
N GLN A 461 19.30 23.03 -30.89
CA GLN A 461 20.13 24.12 -30.39
C GLN A 461 20.38 23.98 -28.87
N ALA A 462 21.49 24.54 -28.38
CA ALA A 462 21.97 24.43 -27.00
C ALA A 462 20.86 24.35 -25.93
N ILE A 463 20.55 23.13 -25.47
CA ILE A 463 19.58 22.90 -24.40
C ILE A 463 20.27 23.21 -23.06
N PRO A 464 19.81 24.19 -22.26
CA PRO A 464 20.46 24.52 -21.00
C PRO A 464 20.44 23.33 -20.04
N ASN A 465 21.54 23.11 -19.33
CA ASN A 465 21.61 22.13 -18.25
C ASN A 465 20.56 22.44 -17.17
N GLY A 466 19.98 21.40 -16.57
CA GLY A 466 18.95 21.53 -15.54
C GLY A 466 17.55 21.77 -16.10
N SER A 467 17.38 21.84 -17.42
CA SER A 467 16.05 21.89 -18.05
C SER A 467 15.28 20.59 -17.84
N LEU A 468 13.96 20.67 -17.90
CA LEU A 468 13.05 19.53 -17.85
C LEU A 468 12.35 19.38 -19.20
N LEU A 469 12.42 18.19 -19.78
CA LEU A 469 11.72 17.85 -21.01
C LEU A 469 10.43 17.12 -20.67
N VAL A 470 9.28 17.72 -20.97
CA VAL A 470 7.96 17.11 -20.80
C VAL A 470 7.51 16.55 -22.14
N ALA A 471 7.24 15.25 -22.21
CA ALA A 471 6.73 14.62 -23.43
C ALA A 471 5.29 14.16 -23.27
N ASP A 472 4.48 14.46 -24.29
CA ASP A 472 3.16 13.87 -24.53
C ASP A 472 3.29 12.79 -25.59
N LEU A 473 2.96 11.56 -25.23
CA LEU A 473 3.02 10.39 -26.11
C LEU A 473 1.59 9.89 -26.33
N GLU A 474 1.17 9.83 -27.59
CA GLU A 474 -0.08 9.24 -28.04
C GLU A 474 0.20 7.83 -28.55
N LEU A 475 -0.49 6.84 -28.00
CA LEU A 475 -0.26 5.43 -28.24
C LEU A 475 -1.28 4.87 -29.24
N VAL A 476 -0.79 4.06 -30.18
CA VAL A 476 -1.66 3.21 -31.00
C VAL A 476 -1.96 1.94 -30.22
N ASP A 477 -3.24 1.68 -30.00
CA ASP A 477 -3.77 0.46 -29.35
C ASP A 477 -2.98 0.02 -28.10
N PRO A 478 -2.88 0.89 -27.08
CA PRO A 478 -2.16 0.56 -25.86
C PRO A 478 -2.71 -0.72 -25.21
N PRO A 479 -1.85 -1.56 -24.61
CA PRO A 479 -2.31 -2.69 -23.82
C PRO A 479 -3.30 -2.23 -22.74
N ALA A 480 -4.41 -2.93 -22.55
CA ALA A 480 -5.40 -2.59 -21.54
C ALA A 480 -4.78 -2.47 -20.13
N ALA A 481 -3.78 -3.31 -19.85
CA ALA A 481 -3.05 -3.44 -18.60
C ALA A 481 -1.68 -2.74 -18.57
N LEU A 482 -1.58 -1.57 -19.22
CA LEU A 482 -0.37 -0.76 -19.21
C LEU A 482 -0.01 -0.31 -17.79
N GLY A 483 1.07 -0.87 -17.24
CA GLY A 483 1.51 -0.62 -15.86
C GLY A 483 2.44 0.59 -15.73
N HIS A 484 3.48 0.68 -16.57
CA HIS A 484 4.46 1.75 -16.54
C HIS A 484 5.26 1.84 -17.85
N VAL A 485 5.93 2.97 -18.07
CA VAL A 485 6.81 3.23 -19.24
C VAL A 485 8.12 3.78 -18.72
N GLU A 486 9.21 3.18 -19.14
CA GLU A 486 10.53 3.73 -18.86
C GLU A 486 10.98 4.58 -20.04
N VAL A 487 11.26 5.85 -19.80
CA VAL A 487 11.86 6.72 -20.81
C VAL A 487 13.30 7.01 -20.41
N ALA A 488 14.22 6.70 -21.31
CA ALA A 488 15.64 6.86 -21.11
C ALA A 488 16.21 7.86 -22.12
N LEU A 489 17.05 8.77 -21.62
CA LEU A 489 17.87 9.62 -22.47
C LEU A 489 19.23 8.95 -22.70
N MET A 490 19.60 8.81 -23.96
CA MET A 490 20.86 8.24 -24.43
C MET A 490 21.68 9.31 -25.15
N THR A 491 23.00 9.27 -25.00
CA THR A 491 23.95 10.09 -25.75
C THR A 491 24.88 9.20 -26.59
N ASP A 492 25.51 9.79 -27.59
CA ASP A 492 26.54 9.20 -28.45
C ASP A 492 27.66 8.45 -27.71
N ARG A 493 28.07 8.90 -26.52
CA ARG A 493 29.12 8.27 -25.70
C ARG A 493 28.68 7.05 -24.88
N GLN A 494 27.45 6.55 -25.08
CA GLN A 494 26.79 5.48 -24.32
C GLN A 494 26.69 5.73 -22.80
N HIS A 495 25.45 5.87 -22.34
CA HIS A 495 25.01 5.97 -20.93
C HIS A 495 25.59 7.17 -20.15
N SER A 496 24.76 8.20 -19.95
CA SER A 496 25.03 9.29 -18.99
C SER A 496 24.89 8.74 -17.57
N GLY A 497 25.96 8.12 -17.05
CA GLY A 497 26.01 7.35 -15.81
C GLY A 497 25.72 8.07 -14.49
N ARG A 498 24.99 9.19 -14.47
CA ARG A 498 24.52 9.84 -13.22
C ARG A 498 23.05 10.25 -13.20
N PHE A 499 22.35 10.23 -14.34
CA PHE A 499 20.87 10.30 -14.44
C PHE A 499 20.38 9.66 -15.75
N GLY A 500 21.09 8.64 -16.21
CA GLY A 500 20.65 7.77 -17.30
C GLY A 500 19.68 6.74 -16.75
N GLU A 501 18.49 6.67 -17.33
CA GLU A 501 17.40 5.74 -17.00
C GLU A 501 16.61 6.12 -15.75
N SER A 502 15.64 7.03 -15.85
CA SER A 502 14.29 6.84 -15.26
C SER A 502 13.44 8.06 -15.55
N VAL A 503 12.20 7.84 -15.98
CA VAL A 503 11.16 8.87 -15.87
C VAL A 503 9.86 8.28 -15.37
N VAL A 504 9.29 9.04 -14.44
CA VAL A 504 7.96 8.90 -13.88
C VAL A 504 6.92 8.98 -15.00
N VAL A 505 6.08 7.97 -15.08
CA VAL A 505 4.92 7.94 -15.97
C VAL A 505 3.70 8.30 -15.18
N ALA A 506 2.81 9.07 -15.77
CA ALA A 506 1.44 9.15 -15.29
C ALA A 506 0.51 8.80 -16.45
N ARG A 507 -0.23 7.69 -16.32
CA ARG A 507 -1.31 7.33 -17.25
C ARG A 507 -2.42 8.37 -17.13
N ASP A 508 -3.11 8.68 -18.22
CA ASP A 508 -4.42 9.33 -18.14
C ASP A 508 -5.57 8.36 -18.43
N PRO A 509 -6.15 7.73 -17.39
CA PRO A 509 -7.28 6.83 -17.59
C PRO A 509 -8.57 7.59 -17.96
N GLU A 510 -8.68 8.89 -17.66
CA GLU A 510 -9.94 9.64 -17.79
C GLU A 510 -10.10 10.41 -19.10
N SER A 511 -9.02 10.75 -19.82
CA SER A 511 -9.10 11.66 -20.99
C SER A 511 -9.15 10.99 -22.37
N ASP A 512 -8.67 9.75 -22.53
CA ASP A 512 -8.62 9.11 -23.87
C ASP A 512 -8.48 7.57 -23.86
N GLY A 513 -9.13 6.89 -22.91
CA GLY A 513 -9.05 5.42 -22.79
C GLY A 513 -7.65 4.87 -22.49
N GLY A 514 -6.72 5.71 -22.01
CA GLY A 514 -5.33 5.36 -21.75
C GLY A 514 -4.39 5.46 -22.94
N ARG A 515 -4.80 6.12 -24.04
CA ARG A 515 -3.96 6.35 -25.24
C ARG A 515 -2.96 7.48 -25.09
N ALA A 516 -3.14 8.40 -24.14
CA ALA A 516 -2.20 9.48 -23.88
C ALA A 516 -1.37 9.23 -22.62
N ILE A 517 -0.06 9.45 -22.73
CA ILE A 517 0.88 9.39 -21.61
C ILE A 517 1.66 10.70 -21.55
N ARG A 518 1.84 11.22 -20.34
CA ARG A 518 2.79 12.30 -20.07
C ARG A 518 3.96 11.80 -19.25
N VAL A 519 5.16 12.19 -19.66
CA VAL A 519 6.44 11.87 -19.03
C VAL A 519 7.29 13.12 -18.86
N ALA A 520 8.18 13.16 -17.87
CA ALA A 520 9.08 14.28 -17.62
C ALA A 520 10.54 13.82 -17.38
N LEU A 521 11.46 14.21 -18.26
CA LEU A 521 12.88 13.86 -18.26
C LEU A 521 13.74 15.04 -17.76
N SER A 522 14.55 14.84 -16.73
CA SER A 522 15.55 15.83 -16.34
C SER A 522 16.75 15.82 -17.31
N LEU A 523 17.18 16.99 -17.75
CA LEU A 523 18.32 17.19 -18.64
C LEU A 523 19.49 17.77 -17.85
N SER A 524 20.02 17.01 -16.89
CA SER A 524 21.21 17.36 -16.12
C SER A 524 22.48 16.84 -16.82
N ALA A 525 23.56 17.65 -16.78
CA ALA A 525 24.85 17.26 -17.34
C ALA A 525 25.52 16.21 -16.45
N GLY A 526 25.26 14.93 -16.71
CA GLY A 526 26.17 13.86 -16.34
C GLY A 526 27.43 13.91 -17.21
N MET A 527 28.24 14.97 -17.11
CA MET A 527 29.60 15.02 -17.66
C MET A 527 30.59 15.01 -16.49
N PRO A 528 31.74 14.31 -16.63
CA PRO A 528 32.88 14.53 -15.74
C PRO A 528 33.26 16.01 -15.78
N GLN A 529 33.72 16.53 -14.65
CA GLN A 529 34.17 17.91 -14.49
C GLN A 529 35.05 18.33 -15.67
N ALA A 530 34.70 19.48 -16.25
CA ALA A 530 35.55 20.38 -17.04
C ALA A 530 36.97 19.87 -17.36
N GLU A 531 37.09 19.06 -18.40
CA GLU A 531 38.23 19.18 -19.31
C GLU A 531 37.69 19.80 -20.60
N GLU A 532 38.37 20.84 -21.07
CA GLU A 532 38.06 21.67 -22.23
C GLU A 532 37.66 20.82 -23.46
N VAL A 533 36.36 20.59 -23.66
CA VAL A 533 35.85 20.16 -24.96
C VAL A 533 35.64 21.42 -25.78
N GLN A 534 36.51 21.61 -26.77
CA GLN A 534 36.38 22.65 -27.77
C GLN A 534 34.97 22.60 -28.38
N ALA A 535 34.34 23.76 -28.43
CA ALA A 535 33.01 23.96 -28.99
C ALA A 535 33.03 23.64 -30.49
N GLU A 536 32.48 22.50 -30.90
CA GLU A 536 31.88 22.31 -32.25
C GLU A 536 31.17 20.95 -32.48
N GLU A 537 31.21 19.97 -31.58
CA GLU A 537 30.39 18.76 -31.76
C GLU A 537 28.97 18.95 -31.21
N VAL A 538 28.01 19.09 -32.12
CA VAL A 538 26.58 18.94 -31.83
C VAL A 538 26.36 17.51 -31.34
N SER A 539 26.37 17.29 -30.03
CA SER A 539 26.08 15.98 -29.45
C SER A 539 24.61 15.63 -29.72
N GLU A 540 24.34 14.67 -30.60
CA GLU A 540 22.99 14.13 -30.79
C GLU A 540 22.50 13.51 -29.47
N ARG A 541 21.35 14.00 -28.96
CA ARG A 541 20.66 13.36 -27.84
C ARG A 541 19.55 12.46 -28.40
N ARG A 542 19.59 11.18 -28.03
CA ARG A 542 18.61 10.18 -28.44
C ARG A 542 17.72 9.84 -27.26
N ILE A 543 16.41 9.90 -27.42
CA ILE A 543 15.46 9.44 -26.42
C ILE A 543 15.01 8.04 -26.82
N ALA A 544 15.19 7.07 -25.94
CA ALA A 544 14.63 5.73 -26.06
C ALA A 544 13.43 5.59 -25.13
N VAL A 545 12.33 5.08 -25.67
CA VAL A 545 11.13 4.73 -24.89
C VAL A 545 11.06 3.20 -24.79
N ARG A 546 10.94 2.68 -23.58
CA ARG A 546 10.83 1.25 -23.27
C ARG A 546 9.65 1.03 -22.34
N TRP A 547 9.04 -0.15 -22.39
CA TRP A 547 8.01 -0.52 -21.42
C TRP A 547 8.66 -1.26 -20.27
N ALA A 548 8.22 -0.94 -19.06
CA ALA A 548 8.55 -1.74 -17.90
C ALA A 548 7.23 -2.21 -17.29
N HIS A 549 7.20 -3.46 -16.82
CA HIS A 549 6.03 -4.02 -16.14
C HIS A 549 4.76 -4.08 -17.03
N ALA A 550 4.93 -4.44 -18.30
CA ALA A 550 3.86 -4.58 -19.30
C ALA A 550 4.02 -5.88 -20.11
N PRO A 551 2.98 -6.35 -20.85
CA PRO A 551 3.11 -7.47 -21.78
C PRO A 551 4.22 -7.25 -22.81
N GLU A 552 4.80 -8.33 -23.34
CA GLU A 552 5.80 -8.32 -24.43
C GLU A 552 5.20 -7.92 -25.79
N GLN A 553 4.56 -6.75 -25.86
CA GLN A 553 4.04 -6.19 -27.11
C GLN A 553 4.87 -4.96 -27.51
N PRO A 554 5.32 -4.87 -28.77
CA PRO A 554 5.95 -3.65 -29.26
C PRO A 554 4.91 -2.53 -29.25
N LEU A 555 5.33 -1.35 -28.80
CA LEU A 555 4.45 -0.19 -28.78
C LEU A 555 4.73 0.71 -29.96
N THR A 556 3.64 1.20 -30.53
CA THR A 556 3.64 2.21 -31.59
C THR A 556 3.15 3.53 -31.01
N ILE A 557 3.96 4.57 -31.12
CA ILE A 557 3.61 5.93 -30.72
C ILE A 557 3.06 6.62 -31.97
N ALA A 558 1.76 6.92 -31.97
CA ALA A 558 1.09 7.62 -33.06
C ALA A 558 1.63 9.05 -33.20
N ARG A 559 1.88 9.69 -32.06
CA ARG A 559 2.35 11.07 -31.98
C ARG A 559 3.16 11.30 -30.71
N ALA A 560 4.28 11.99 -30.84
CA ALA A 560 5.01 12.52 -29.69
C ALA A 560 5.01 14.05 -29.77
N ARG A 561 4.93 14.74 -28.62
CA ARG A 561 5.22 16.18 -28.51
C ARG A 561 6.13 16.40 -27.34
N PHE A 562 7.23 17.10 -27.56
CA PHE A 562 8.21 17.38 -26.51
C PHE A 562 8.21 18.87 -26.22
N ARG A 563 8.13 19.25 -24.95
CA ARG A 563 8.21 20.64 -24.50
C ARG A 563 9.36 20.82 -23.54
N LEU A 564 10.16 21.86 -23.77
CA LEU A 564 11.31 22.20 -22.96
C LEU A 564 10.94 23.25 -21.91
N VAL A 565 11.05 22.86 -20.65
CA VAL A 565 10.90 23.75 -19.51
C VAL A 565 12.29 24.15 -19.04
N ARG A 566 12.62 25.43 -19.16
CA ARG A 566 13.91 25.98 -18.72
C ARG A 566 13.87 26.29 -17.21
N PRO A 567 15.02 26.21 -16.51
CA PRO A 567 15.11 26.70 -15.13
C PRO A 567 14.71 28.16 -15.05
N ALA A 568 14.03 28.54 -13.96
CA ALA A 568 13.79 29.95 -13.66
C ALA A 568 15.12 30.68 -13.42
N ALA A 569 15.15 31.99 -13.65
CA ALA A 569 16.33 32.80 -13.35
C ALA A 569 16.76 32.61 -11.88
N GLY A 570 18.02 32.18 -11.67
CA GLY A 570 18.56 31.90 -10.34
C GLY A 570 18.36 30.46 -9.83
N SER A 571 17.68 29.60 -10.58
CA SER A 571 17.58 28.16 -10.28
C SER A 571 18.54 27.36 -11.15
N GLU A 572 19.24 26.38 -10.54
CA GLU A 572 20.16 25.49 -11.27
C GLU A 572 19.43 24.46 -12.13
N SER A 573 18.23 24.04 -11.72
CA SER A 573 17.41 23.06 -12.43
C SER A 573 15.92 23.20 -12.13
N VAL A 574 15.09 22.56 -12.96
CA VAL A 574 13.65 22.41 -12.75
C VAL A 574 13.40 21.10 -11.99
N PRO A 575 12.65 21.12 -10.85
CA PRO A 575 12.31 19.89 -10.14
C PRO A 575 11.52 18.93 -11.02
N ILE A 576 11.88 17.63 -11.03
CA ILE A 576 11.24 16.60 -11.86
C ILE A 576 9.82 16.25 -11.37
N GLY A 577 9.52 16.43 -10.08
CA GLY A 577 8.24 16.08 -9.47
C GLY A 577 7.72 17.16 -8.53
N SER A 578 6.56 16.90 -7.93
CA SER A 578 5.91 17.81 -6.98
C SER A 578 5.97 17.28 -5.55
N VAL A 579 5.48 16.07 -5.30
CA VAL A 579 5.34 15.53 -3.93
C VAL A 579 6.25 14.32 -3.68
N GLY A 580 7.11 13.99 -4.64
CA GLY A 580 7.99 12.85 -4.56
C GLY A 580 8.51 12.42 -5.93
N SER A 581 9.29 11.35 -5.92
CA SER A 581 9.85 10.71 -7.11
C SER A 581 9.44 9.24 -7.18
N VAL A 582 9.29 8.75 -8.42
CA VAL A 582 9.00 7.34 -8.72
C VAL A 582 10.22 6.74 -9.38
N VAL A 583 10.66 5.57 -8.92
CA VAL A 583 11.83 4.86 -9.44
C VAL A 583 11.44 3.49 -9.97
N SER A 584 11.87 3.13 -11.19
CA SER A 584 11.64 1.80 -11.77
C SER A 584 12.66 0.77 -11.26
N ARG A 585 13.84 1.21 -10.87
CA ARG A 585 14.96 0.37 -10.43
C ARG A 585 15.63 0.92 -9.19
N ILE A 586 16.27 0.03 -8.44
CA ILE A 586 16.85 0.37 -7.13
C ILE A 586 18.09 1.26 -7.25
N ASP A 587 18.84 1.16 -8.34
CA ASP A 587 20.04 1.93 -8.64
C ASP A 587 19.75 3.42 -8.92
N GLN A 588 18.49 3.77 -9.20
CA GLN A 588 18.02 5.15 -9.40
C GLN A 588 17.78 5.89 -8.08
N VAL A 589 17.66 5.17 -6.95
CA VAL A 589 17.31 5.76 -5.65
C VAL A 589 18.31 6.85 -5.20
N PRO A 590 19.64 6.67 -5.31
CA PRO A 590 20.59 7.74 -4.95
C PRO A 590 20.34 9.04 -5.72
N ALA A 591 20.18 8.95 -7.04
CA ALA A 591 19.90 10.08 -7.90
C ALA A 591 18.57 10.75 -7.51
N ALA A 592 17.50 9.97 -7.29
CA ALA A 592 16.22 10.49 -6.83
C ALA A 592 16.30 11.20 -5.47
N ILE A 593 17.16 10.76 -4.55
CA ILE A 593 17.43 11.46 -3.29
C ILE A 593 18.13 12.80 -3.56
N GLU A 594 19.17 12.81 -4.39
CA GLU A 594 19.90 14.03 -4.72
C GLU A 594 18.99 15.11 -5.33
N GLU A 595 18.11 14.71 -6.26
CA GLU A 595 17.06 15.55 -6.85
C GLU A 595 16.13 16.16 -5.77
N LEU A 596 15.62 15.33 -4.86
CA LEU A 596 14.76 15.80 -3.77
C LEU A 596 15.51 16.74 -2.82
N LEU A 597 16.80 16.54 -2.59
CA LEU A 597 17.62 17.39 -1.74
C LEU A 597 18.03 18.71 -2.42
N GLN A 598 18.29 18.69 -3.73
CA GLN A 598 18.56 19.88 -4.53
C GLN A 598 17.33 20.81 -4.55
N HIS A 599 16.13 20.22 -4.62
CA HIS A 599 14.86 20.95 -4.66
C HIS A 599 14.06 20.83 -3.35
N ARG A 600 14.76 20.73 -2.21
CA ARG A 600 14.15 20.40 -0.90
C ARG A 600 12.98 21.32 -0.53
N SER A 601 13.13 22.63 -0.67
CA SER A 601 12.09 23.61 -0.31
C SER A 601 10.83 23.45 -1.18
N HIS A 602 11.01 23.17 -2.48
CA HIS A 602 9.91 22.89 -3.42
C HIS A 602 9.13 21.63 -3.01
N TYR A 603 9.81 20.50 -2.84
CA TYR A 603 9.17 19.24 -2.50
C TYR A 603 8.48 19.28 -1.13
N LEU A 604 9.10 19.89 -0.12
CA LEU A 604 8.47 20.06 1.20
C LEU A 604 7.23 20.96 1.11
N SER A 605 7.31 22.09 0.41
CA SER A 605 6.18 23.01 0.25
C SER A 605 4.99 22.35 -0.47
N ALA A 606 5.28 21.64 -1.57
CA ALA A 606 4.28 20.92 -2.33
C ALA A 606 3.68 19.74 -1.54
N ALA A 607 4.50 18.92 -0.87
CA ALA A 607 4.01 17.80 -0.06
C ALA A 607 3.13 18.28 1.10
N ARG A 608 3.47 19.39 1.75
CA ARG A 608 2.64 20.02 2.79
C ARG A 608 1.30 20.51 2.27
N SER A 609 1.30 21.13 1.09
CA SER A 609 0.07 21.58 0.44
C SER A 609 -0.83 20.38 0.11
N TYR A 610 -0.25 19.29 -0.39
CA TYR A 610 -0.95 18.05 -0.70
C TYR A 610 -1.46 17.30 0.54
N ALA A 611 -0.77 17.41 1.68
CA ALA A 611 -1.12 16.73 2.92
C ALA A 611 -2.54 17.05 3.42
N ALA A 612 -3.08 18.25 3.14
CA ALA A 612 -4.45 18.60 3.50
C ALA A 612 -5.48 17.75 2.73
N THR A 613 -5.31 17.65 1.40
CA THR A 613 -6.15 16.80 0.55
C THR A 613 -6.03 15.33 0.95
N TRP A 614 -4.81 14.86 1.18
CA TRP A 614 -4.56 13.47 1.59
C TRP A 614 -5.21 13.12 2.93
N ARG A 615 -5.11 13.98 3.94
CA ARG A 615 -5.76 13.77 5.24
C ARG A 615 -7.28 13.77 5.14
N ALA A 616 -7.87 14.60 4.28
CA ALA A 616 -9.31 14.61 4.06
C ALA A 616 -9.80 13.29 3.45
N LEU A 617 -9.04 12.71 2.50
CA LEU A 617 -9.35 11.41 1.90
C LEU A 617 -9.27 10.25 2.91
N HIS A 618 -8.35 10.34 3.88
CA HIS A 618 -8.10 9.30 4.88
C HIS A 618 -8.62 9.65 6.28
N ASP A 619 -9.66 10.47 6.34
CA ASP A 619 -10.30 10.88 7.58
C ASP A 619 -10.94 9.66 8.29
N PRO A 620 -10.55 9.34 9.54
CA PRO A 620 -11.20 8.31 10.34
C PRO A 620 -12.72 8.43 10.42
N VAL A 621 -13.27 9.65 10.44
CA VAL A 621 -14.72 9.88 10.48
C VAL A 621 -15.38 9.45 9.17
N ALA A 622 -14.77 9.73 8.03
CA ALA A 622 -15.26 9.28 6.73
C ALA A 622 -15.28 7.75 6.65
N THR A 623 -14.22 7.07 7.07
CA THR A 623 -14.18 5.60 7.14
C THR A 623 -15.28 5.06 8.07
N CYS A 624 -15.43 5.63 9.27
CA CYS A 624 -16.47 5.24 10.23
C CYS A 624 -17.88 5.36 9.64
N ARG A 625 -18.19 6.50 9.00
CA ARG A 625 -19.49 6.72 8.34
C ARG A 625 -19.73 5.73 7.21
N ARG A 626 -18.70 5.42 6.42
CA ARG A 626 -18.83 4.39 5.37
C ARG A 626 -19.14 3.02 5.94
N VAL A 627 -18.49 2.58 7.01
CA VAL A 627 -18.75 1.24 7.59
C VAL A 627 -20.02 1.16 8.44
N THR A 628 -20.63 2.29 8.78
CA THR A 628 -21.89 2.38 9.56
C THR A 628 -23.10 2.84 8.75
N ALA A 629 -22.92 3.29 7.50
CA ALA A 629 -24.00 3.76 6.63
C ALA A 629 -25.10 2.72 6.40
N ASP A 630 -26.35 3.18 6.29
CA ASP A 630 -27.54 2.34 6.08
C ASP A 630 -28.00 2.37 4.61
N ARG A 631 -27.83 1.24 3.91
CA ARG A 631 -28.26 1.10 2.52
C ARG A 631 -29.78 1.12 2.35
N ARG A 632 -30.56 0.67 3.36
CA ARG A 632 -32.03 0.62 3.26
C ARG A 632 -32.63 2.03 3.25
N ARG A 633 -32.01 2.96 3.97
CA ARG A 633 -32.42 4.37 3.97
C ARG A 633 -32.07 5.08 2.66
N ALA A 634 -30.90 4.78 2.08
CA ALA A 634 -30.48 5.33 0.78
C ALA A 634 -31.36 4.84 -0.39
N ARG A 635 -31.72 3.54 -0.42
CA ARG A 635 -32.61 2.95 -1.44
C ARG A 635 -34.08 3.36 -1.32
N ARG A 636 -34.51 3.91 -0.18
CA ARG A 636 -35.87 4.46 0.00
C ARG A 636 -35.95 5.95 -0.36
N ALA A 637 -34.81 6.61 -0.47
CA ALA A 637 -34.70 8.03 -0.82
C ALA A 637 -34.38 8.26 -2.31
N ALA A 638 -33.83 7.25 -2.97
CA ALA A 638 -33.73 7.14 -4.43
C ALA A 638 -34.95 6.38 -4.97
#